data_AF-A0A845BAM1-F1
#
_entry.id   AF-A0A845BAM1-F1
#
_cell.length_a   1.000
_cell.length_b   1.000
_cell.length_c   1.000
_cell.angle_alpha   90.00
_cell.angle_beta   90.00
_cell.angle_gamma   90.00
#
_symmetry.space_group_name_H-M   'P 1'
#
loop_
_entity.id
_entity.type
_entity.pdbx_description
1 polymer ?
#
loop_
_entity_poly.entity_id
_entity_poly.type
_entity_poly.pdbx_seq_one_letter_code
_entity_poly.pdbx_strand_id
1 'polypeptide(L)'
;MREFVVTGREDLYRLKAMHGLSRVVVETRRLIYRNLLPHALKYAAWALVPGGTLLVRDASPNVFDLWPRFVSGKMVRQWTFKLLAGEAELVRLDSAAGEIELRRIRPPTPPGWGAGVVFSGQEAELPRLRQCLDALLGQPELSAERHGEIVVCGPAAAGDSISGYRQVRYLPYEMPPGPRVMICGKKNALIRALRGPRVLVLHTRVLLAPDTLRHVPEEFEIIAPRVFADGPGGREDYLSLGVHDPSLPGQAPRLTPSSLRRVPAERYLDLYAEGTPYVDGGVFMVRKDVHARCPLNEDVAWDEVEDLEWCTRALAAGFLIDLAPEANAISVVAKLRSPSLPPQVVKWLRSGKFAAHAGRHRLRDRIERLLERR
;
A
#
# COMPACT_ATOMS: atom_id res chain seq x y z
N MET A 1 -21.77 -17.65 -15.24
CA MET A 1 -20.57 -16.82 -15.48
C MET A 1 -20.73 -15.54 -14.67
N ARG A 2 -19.83 -15.24 -13.72
CA ARG A 2 -19.92 -14.03 -12.89
C ARG A 2 -19.11 -12.92 -13.58
N GLU A 3 -19.79 -11.88 -14.02
CA GLU A 3 -19.20 -10.67 -14.59
C GLU A 3 -19.33 -9.50 -13.60
N PHE A 4 -18.33 -8.62 -13.56
CA PHE A 4 -18.39 -7.37 -12.81
C PHE A 4 -17.88 -6.21 -13.66
N VAL A 5 -18.54 -5.05 -13.56
CA VAL A 5 -18.18 -3.86 -14.32
C VAL A 5 -17.69 -2.78 -13.36
N VAL A 6 -16.52 -2.21 -13.65
CA VAL A 6 -15.86 -1.18 -12.88
C VAL A 6 -15.99 0.14 -13.64
N THR A 7 -16.82 1.03 -13.10
CA THR A 7 -17.08 2.36 -13.67
C THR A 7 -16.54 3.50 -12.81
N GLY A 8 -16.21 3.24 -11.54
CA GLY A 8 -15.77 4.27 -10.63
C GLY A 8 -15.21 3.73 -9.32
N ARG A 9 -14.97 4.65 -8.39
CA ARG A 9 -14.30 4.38 -7.11
C ARG A 9 -15.05 3.39 -6.22
N GLU A 10 -16.37 3.52 -6.12
CA GLU A 10 -17.18 2.61 -5.29
C GLU A 10 -17.12 1.16 -5.78
N ASP A 11 -16.93 0.96 -7.09
CA ASP A 11 -16.73 -0.36 -7.67
C ASP A 11 -15.39 -0.96 -7.24
N LEU A 12 -14.37 -0.13 -7.02
CA LEU A 12 -13.05 -0.59 -6.57
C LEU A 12 -13.05 -1.11 -5.14
N TYR A 13 -13.78 -0.46 -4.23
CA TYR A 13 -13.93 -0.97 -2.86
C TYR A 13 -14.60 -2.33 -2.85
N ARG A 14 -15.63 -2.52 -3.68
CA ARG A 14 -16.31 -3.82 -3.83
C ARG A 14 -15.38 -4.85 -4.46
N LEU A 15 -14.77 -4.52 -5.59
CA LEU A 15 -13.92 -5.42 -6.37
C LEU A 15 -12.72 -5.93 -5.58
N LYS A 16 -12.15 -5.11 -4.70
CA LYS A 16 -11.04 -5.51 -3.82
C LYS A 16 -11.34 -6.72 -2.95
N ALA A 17 -12.60 -6.90 -2.54
CA ALA A 17 -13.05 -8.04 -1.73
C ALA A 17 -13.58 -9.21 -2.58
N MET A 18 -13.66 -9.05 -3.90
CA MET A 18 -14.21 -10.07 -4.81
C MET A 18 -13.12 -11.01 -5.29
N HIS A 19 -13.51 -12.26 -5.51
CA HIS A 19 -12.67 -13.32 -6.08
C HIS A 19 -13.54 -14.27 -6.91
N GLY A 20 -12.90 -15.11 -7.72
CA GLY A 20 -13.59 -16.14 -8.49
C GLY A 20 -14.42 -15.61 -9.66
N LEU A 21 -14.14 -14.40 -10.15
CA LEU A 21 -14.82 -13.82 -11.31
C LEU A 21 -14.31 -14.45 -12.60
N SER A 22 -15.20 -14.68 -13.55
CA SER A 22 -14.83 -15.16 -14.89
C SER A 22 -14.51 -14.02 -15.85
N ARG A 23 -15.10 -12.84 -15.61
CA ARG A 23 -14.92 -11.66 -16.45
C ARG A 23 -15.02 -10.39 -15.62
N VAL A 24 -14.15 -9.43 -15.89
CA VAL A 24 -14.22 -8.07 -15.33
C VAL A 24 -14.06 -7.08 -16.47
N VAL A 25 -14.93 -6.05 -16.50
CA VAL A 25 -14.86 -4.95 -17.46
C VAL A 25 -14.44 -3.69 -16.72
N VAL A 26 -13.41 -2.99 -17.19
CA VAL A 26 -12.92 -1.73 -16.62
C VAL A 26 -13.18 -0.60 -17.60
N GLU A 27 -14.10 0.30 -17.24
CA GLU A 27 -14.41 1.52 -17.98
C GLU A 27 -13.53 2.67 -17.46
N THR A 28 -12.55 3.10 -18.25
CA THR A 28 -11.44 3.94 -17.77
C THR A 28 -11.82 5.40 -17.51
N ARG A 29 -12.90 5.89 -18.13
CA ARG A 29 -13.27 7.32 -18.22
C ARG A 29 -13.22 8.07 -16.89
N ARG A 30 -13.72 7.46 -15.80
CA ARG A 30 -13.78 8.06 -14.46
C ARG A 30 -12.59 7.71 -13.56
N LEU A 31 -11.72 6.82 -14.01
CA LEU A 31 -10.62 6.25 -13.23
C LEU A 31 -9.28 6.94 -13.56
N ILE A 32 -9.02 7.21 -14.84
CA ILE A 32 -7.75 7.75 -15.33
C ILE A 32 -7.40 9.10 -14.71
N TYR A 33 -8.35 10.02 -14.64
CA TYR A 33 -8.11 11.36 -14.12
C TYR A 33 -8.01 11.40 -12.59
N ARG A 34 -8.29 10.29 -11.90
CA ARG A 34 -8.29 10.20 -10.43
C ARG A 34 -7.13 9.37 -9.89
N ASN A 35 -6.17 9.02 -10.75
CA ASN A 35 -5.07 8.11 -10.40
C ASN A 35 -5.56 6.74 -9.88
N LEU A 36 -6.76 6.32 -10.31
CA LEU A 36 -7.40 5.07 -9.88
C LEU A 36 -7.28 3.95 -10.90
N LEU A 37 -6.83 4.24 -12.12
CA LEU A 37 -6.64 3.22 -13.15
C LEU A 37 -5.68 2.11 -12.69
N PRO A 38 -4.55 2.39 -12.01
CA PRO A 38 -3.67 1.32 -11.54
C PRO A 38 -4.39 0.32 -10.63
N HIS A 39 -5.15 0.81 -9.66
CA HIS A 39 -5.94 -0.02 -8.75
C HIS A 39 -7.07 -0.76 -9.47
N ALA A 40 -7.75 -0.12 -10.41
CA ALA A 40 -8.78 -0.77 -11.21
C ALA A 40 -8.24 -1.97 -11.99
N LEU A 41 -7.11 -1.81 -12.66
CA LEU A 41 -6.50 -2.89 -13.46
C LEU A 41 -6.03 -4.05 -12.57
N LYS A 42 -5.33 -3.75 -11.47
CA LYS A 42 -4.81 -4.78 -10.56
C LYS A 42 -5.93 -5.51 -9.82
N TYR A 43 -6.89 -4.79 -9.24
CA TYR A 43 -8.02 -5.42 -8.55
C TYR A 43 -8.87 -6.26 -9.51
N ALA A 44 -9.09 -5.78 -10.74
CA ALA A 44 -9.79 -6.56 -11.76
C ALA A 44 -9.04 -7.85 -12.10
N ALA A 45 -7.72 -7.78 -12.28
CA ALA A 45 -6.91 -8.97 -12.51
C ALA A 45 -6.95 -9.94 -11.32
N TRP A 46 -6.82 -9.45 -10.09
CA TRP A 46 -6.83 -10.29 -8.88
C TRP A 46 -8.19 -10.91 -8.56
N ALA A 47 -9.29 -10.25 -8.93
CA ALA A 47 -10.62 -10.81 -8.73
C ALA A 47 -10.95 -11.96 -9.70
N LEU A 48 -10.24 -12.08 -10.82
CA LEU A 48 -10.47 -13.11 -11.84
C LEU A 48 -9.93 -14.48 -11.42
N VAL A 49 -10.60 -15.57 -11.81
CA VAL A 49 -9.97 -16.90 -11.82
C VAL A 49 -8.83 -16.96 -12.85
N PRO A 50 -7.83 -17.84 -12.70
CA PRO A 50 -6.89 -18.13 -13.78
C PRO A 50 -7.63 -18.49 -15.08
N GLY A 51 -7.21 -17.87 -16.19
CA GLY A 51 -7.91 -17.97 -17.48
C GLY A 51 -9.11 -17.04 -17.65
N GLY A 52 -9.54 -16.35 -16.59
CA GLY A 52 -10.58 -15.33 -16.65
C GLY A 52 -10.17 -14.11 -17.49
N THR A 53 -11.17 -13.35 -17.96
CA THR A 53 -10.97 -12.27 -18.93
C THR A 53 -11.13 -10.88 -18.32
N LEU A 54 -10.15 -10.02 -18.54
CA LEU A 54 -10.21 -8.59 -18.26
C LEU A 54 -10.43 -7.83 -19.56
N LEU A 55 -11.53 -7.09 -19.67
CA LEU A 55 -11.75 -6.15 -20.76
C LEU A 55 -11.55 -4.73 -20.28
N VAL A 56 -10.60 -4.00 -20.84
CA VAL A 56 -10.40 -2.56 -20.60
C VAL A 56 -11.03 -1.79 -21.75
N ARG A 57 -11.92 -0.84 -21.44
CA ARG A 57 -12.60 0.04 -22.39
C ARG A 57 -12.21 1.48 -22.14
N ASP A 58 -11.65 2.10 -23.17
CA ASP A 58 -11.16 3.47 -23.13
C ASP A 58 -11.66 4.27 -24.33
N ALA A 59 -12.33 5.37 -24.03
CA ALA A 59 -12.84 6.30 -25.04
C ALA A 59 -11.93 7.53 -25.23
N SER A 60 -10.73 7.54 -24.64
CA SER A 60 -9.83 8.68 -24.78
C SER A 60 -9.23 8.73 -26.19
N PRO A 61 -9.12 9.92 -26.81
CA PRO A 61 -8.57 10.02 -28.15
C PRO A 61 -7.14 9.47 -28.23
N ASN A 62 -6.87 8.82 -29.36
CA ASN A 62 -5.59 8.19 -29.68
C ASN A 62 -4.60 9.21 -30.29
N VAL A 63 -4.41 10.34 -29.62
CA VAL A 63 -3.55 11.45 -30.07
C VAL A 63 -2.13 11.32 -29.49
N PHE A 64 -1.16 11.90 -30.19
CA PHE A 64 0.23 12.00 -29.71
C PHE A 64 0.44 13.24 -28.82
N ASP A 65 -0.32 14.30 -29.06
CA ASP A 65 -0.17 15.56 -28.32
C ASP A 65 -0.67 15.41 -26.88
N LEU A 66 0.26 15.45 -25.94
CA LEU A 66 -0.02 15.44 -24.51
C LEU A 66 -0.36 16.85 -24.06
N TRP A 67 -1.65 17.19 -24.08
CA TRP A 67 -2.12 18.40 -23.43
C TRP A 67 -2.05 18.22 -21.91
N PRO A 68 -1.69 19.26 -21.14
CA PRO A 68 -1.69 19.17 -19.68
C PRO A 68 -3.05 18.66 -19.17
N ARG A 69 -3.02 17.62 -18.33
CA ARG A 69 -4.21 16.95 -17.75
C ARG A 69 -5.04 16.09 -18.70
N PHE A 70 -4.54 15.84 -19.91
CA PHE A 70 -5.16 14.90 -20.84
C PHE A 70 -4.45 13.54 -20.80
N VAL A 71 -5.21 12.44 -20.78
CA VAL A 71 -4.67 11.07 -20.82
C VAL A 71 -5.11 10.45 -22.14
N SER A 72 -4.16 10.20 -23.05
CA SER A 72 -4.46 9.58 -24.34
C SER A 72 -4.70 8.08 -24.22
N GLY A 73 -5.42 7.49 -25.18
CA GLY A 73 -5.58 6.03 -25.24
C GLY A 73 -4.24 5.28 -25.37
N LYS A 74 -3.19 5.93 -25.89
CA LYS A 74 -1.82 5.39 -25.90
C LYS A 74 -1.26 5.25 -24.49
N MET A 75 -1.47 6.24 -23.62
CA MET A 75 -1.05 6.18 -22.21
C MET A 75 -1.82 5.10 -21.44
N VAL A 76 -3.15 5.00 -21.65
CA VAL A 76 -3.97 3.96 -21.02
C VAL A 76 -3.48 2.57 -21.41
N ARG A 77 -3.19 2.35 -22.69
CA ARG A 77 -2.59 1.11 -23.19
C ARG A 77 -1.21 0.83 -22.58
N GLN A 78 -0.34 1.83 -22.53
CA GLN A 78 0.98 1.71 -21.92
C GLN A 78 0.86 1.29 -20.44
N TRP A 79 0.00 1.97 -19.67
CA TRP A 79 -0.24 1.63 -18.27
C TRP A 79 -0.83 0.24 -18.11
N THR A 80 -1.79 -0.14 -18.95
CA THR A 80 -2.39 -1.48 -18.95
C THR A 80 -1.34 -2.57 -19.10
N PHE A 81 -0.49 -2.49 -20.13
CA PHE A 81 0.56 -3.49 -20.34
C PHE A 81 1.64 -3.45 -19.27
N LYS A 82 2.03 -2.26 -18.80
CA LYS A 82 3.03 -2.12 -17.74
C LYS A 82 2.56 -2.73 -16.41
N LEU A 83 1.35 -2.39 -15.99
CA LEU A 83 0.80 -2.81 -14.70
C LEU A 83 0.42 -4.28 -14.69
N LEU A 84 -0.04 -4.82 -15.83
CA LEU A 84 -0.44 -6.23 -15.93
C LEU A 84 0.67 -7.14 -16.46
N ALA A 85 1.89 -6.63 -16.61
CA ALA A 85 3.04 -7.42 -17.02
C ALA A 85 3.27 -8.60 -16.08
N GLY A 86 3.17 -9.83 -16.61
CA GLY A 86 3.29 -11.07 -15.86
C GLY A 86 2.04 -11.46 -15.05
N GLU A 87 0.99 -10.64 -15.04
CA GLU A 87 -0.30 -10.93 -14.41
C GLU A 87 -1.32 -11.45 -15.44
N ALA A 88 -1.33 -10.85 -16.63
CA ALA A 88 -2.23 -11.17 -17.72
C ALA A 88 -1.52 -11.10 -19.08
N GLU A 89 -2.04 -11.85 -20.06
CA GLU A 89 -1.59 -11.81 -21.44
C GLU A 89 -2.64 -11.19 -22.36
N LEU A 90 -2.19 -10.59 -23.47
CA LEU A 90 -3.09 -9.97 -24.45
C LEU A 90 -3.84 -11.06 -25.24
N VAL A 91 -5.16 -10.94 -25.30
CA VAL A 91 -6.04 -11.77 -26.15
C VAL A 91 -6.42 -11.01 -27.42
N ARG A 92 -6.89 -9.76 -27.27
CA ARG A 92 -7.33 -8.93 -28.39
C ARG A 92 -7.07 -7.46 -28.09
N LEU A 93 -6.63 -6.71 -29.11
CA LEU A 93 -6.49 -5.26 -29.07
C LEU A 93 -7.28 -4.65 -30.22
N ASP A 94 -8.38 -3.97 -29.91
CA ASP A 94 -9.17 -3.22 -30.88
C ASP A 94 -8.97 -1.72 -30.64
N SER A 95 -8.02 -1.15 -31.39
CA SER A 95 -7.70 0.28 -31.27
C SER A 95 -8.80 1.20 -31.80
N ALA A 96 -9.70 0.70 -32.64
CA ALA A 96 -10.81 1.49 -33.18
C ALA A 96 -11.96 1.57 -32.16
N ALA A 97 -12.26 0.45 -31.49
CA ALA A 97 -13.25 0.40 -30.41
C ALA A 97 -12.73 0.88 -29.05
N GLY A 98 -11.41 1.06 -28.91
CA GLY A 98 -10.78 1.42 -27.63
C GLY A 98 -10.79 0.27 -26.62
N GLU A 99 -10.71 -0.97 -27.10
CA GLU A 99 -10.82 -2.17 -26.27
C GLU A 99 -9.48 -2.92 -26.17
N ILE A 100 -9.12 -3.31 -24.95
CA ILE A 100 -7.99 -4.20 -24.65
C ILE A 100 -8.52 -5.39 -23.87
N GLU A 101 -8.48 -6.57 -24.47
CA GLU A 101 -8.90 -7.82 -23.83
C GLU A 101 -7.67 -8.62 -23.41
N LEU A 102 -7.58 -8.93 -22.12
CA LEU A 102 -6.50 -9.70 -21.52
C LEU A 102 -7.04 -10.94 -20.81
N ARG A 103 -6.21 -11.97 -20.70
CA ARG A 103 -6.49 -13.20 -19.95
C ARG A 103 -5.57 -13.28 -18.75
N ARG A 104 -6.12 -13.48 -17.55
CA ARG A 104 -5.32 -13.71 -16.34
C ARG A 104 -4.50 -14.98 -16.51
N ILE A 105 -3.18 -14.88 -16.38
CA ILE A 105 -2.27 -16.04 -16.46
C ILE A 105 -1.65 -16.38 -15.10
N ARG A 106 -1.53 -15.40 -14.22
CA ARG A 106 -0.87 -15.62 -12.93
C ARG A 106 -1.82 -16.31 -11.94
N PRO A 107 -1.41 -17.40 -11.29
CA PRO A 107 -2.18 -17.98 -10.19
C PRO A 107 -2.22 -17.02 -8.99
N PRO A 108 -3.20 -17.16 -8.08
CA PRO A 108 -3.21 -16.43 -6.82
C PRO A 108 -1.91 -16.65 -6.03
N THR A 109 -1.55 -15.66 -5.21
CA THR A 109 -0.37 -15.78 -4.34
C THR A 109 -0.58 -16.97 -3.38
N PRO A 110 0.36 -17.95 -3.31
CA PRO A 110 0.23 -19.11 -2.43
C PRO A 110 0.00 -18.70 -0.97
N PRO A 111 -0.68 -19.51 -0.14
CA PRO A 111 -0.83 -19.25 1.29
C PRO A 111 0.53 -19.20 2.01
N GLY A 112 0.53 -18.68 3.24
CA GLY A 112 1.72 -18.60 4.09
C GLY A 112 2.23 -17.18 4.29
N TRP A 113 2.73 -16.93 5.50
CA TRP A 113 3.20 -15.62 5.96
C TRP A 113 4.56 -15.73 6.62
N GLY A 114 5.43 -14.74 6.35
CA GLY A 114 6.63 -14.50 7.15
C GLY A 114 6.52 -13.15 7.85
N ALA A 115 6.60 -13.12 9.17
CA ALA A 115 6.67 -11.89 9.94
C ALA A 115 8.10 -11.58 10.37
N GLY A 116 8.56 -10.39 10.04
CA GLY A 116 9.86 -9.88 10.42
C GLY A 116 9.75 -8.70 11.39
N VAL A 117 10.46 -8.79 12.52
CA VAL A 117 10.58 -7.69 13.49
C VAL A 117 11.96 -7.07 13.41
N VAL A 118 12.01 -5.77 13.15
CA VAL A 118 13.23 -4.96 13.18
C VAL A 118 13.53 -4.56 14.62
N PHE A 119 14.64 -5.05 15.16
CA PHE A 119 15.06 -4.83 16.55
C PHE A 119 16.40 -4.09 16.60
N SER A 120 16.50 -3.06 17.44
CA SER A 120 17.73 -2.26 17.56
C SER A 120 18.82 -2.95 18.40
N GLY A 121 18.44 -3.90 19.26
CA GLY A 121 19.32 -4.52 20.24
C GLY A 121 19.38 -3.79 21.58
N GLN A 122 18.71 -2.63 21.71
CA GLN A 122 18.70 -1.85 22.93
C GLN A 122 17.86 -2.53 24.02
N GLU A 123 18.40 -2.63 25.23
CA GLU A 123 17.71 -3.27 26.37
C GLU A 123 16.36 -2.61 26.69
N ALA A 124 16.30 -1.28 26.57
CA ALA A 124 15.07 -0.50 26.76
C ALA A 124 13.94 -0.86 25.78
N GLU A 125 14.24 -1.50 24.65
CA GLU A 125 13.26 -1.94 23.65
C GLU A 125 12.69 -3.33 23.97
N LEU A 126 13.33 -4.11 24.85
CA LEU A 126 12.94 -5.50 25.15
C LEU A 126 11.49 -5.68 25.63
N PRO A 127 10.92 -4.83 26.51
CA PRO A 127 9.52 -4.98 26.90
C PRO A 127 8.57 -4.85 25.71
N ARG A 128 8.87 -3.94 24.77
CA ARG A 128 8.07 -3.73 23.55
C ARG A 128 8.27 -4.86 22.56
N LEU A 129 9.50 -5.36 22.41
CA LEU A 129 9.78 -6.54 21.60
C LEU A 129 8.93 -7.73 22.06
N ARG A 130 8.86 -8.00 23.37
CA ARG A 130 8.04 -9.09 23.93
C ARG A 130 6.56 -8.93 23.58
N GLN A 131 5.99 -7.75 23.83
CA GLN A 131 4.59 -7.44 23.46
C GLN A 131 4.32 -7.62 21.97
N CYS A 132 5.27 -7.19 21.13
CA CYS A 132 5.21 -7.34 19.69
C CYS A 132 5.22 -8.83 19.28
N LEU A 133 6.10 -9.64 19.90
CA LEU A 133 6.17 -11.08 19.66
C LEU A 133 4.91 -11.81 20.14
N ASP A 134 4.37 -11.46 21.30
CA ASP A 134 3.11 -12.02 21.80
C ASP A 134 1.96 -11.73 20.83
N ALA A 135 1.87 -10.50 20.32
CA ALA A 135 0.84 -10.11 19.34
C ALA A 135 0.99 -10.87 17.99
N LEU A 136 2.22 -11.16 17.57
CA LEU A 136 2.51 -11.95 16.37
C LEU A 136 2.19 -13.44 16.58
N LEU A 137 2.57 -14.02 17.71
CA LEU A 137 2.22 -15.40 18.06
C LEU A 137 0.71 -15.60 18.19
N GLY A 138 -0.04 -14.54 18.51
CA GLY A 138 -1.50 -14.54 18.49
C GLY A 138 -2.14 -14.54 17.10
N GLN A 139 -1.37 -14.40 16.00
CA GLN A 139 -1.91 -14.48 14.64
C GLN A 139 -1.92 -15.93 14.14
N PRO A 140 -3.09 -16.55 13.86
CA PRO A 140 -3.15 -17.92 13.36
C PRO A 140 -2.36 -18.13 12.06
N GLU A 141 -2.29 -17.12 11.20
CA GLU A 141 -1.56 -17.12 9.93
C GLU A 141 -0.04 -17.29 10.09
N LEU A 142 0.51 -16.99 11.27
CA LEU A 142 1.94 -17.14 11.58
C LEU A 142 2.28 -18.47 12.26
N SER A 143 1.29 -19.33 12.49
CA SER A 143 1.54 -20.68 13.01
C SER A 143 2.28 -21.56 11.99
N ALA A 144 3.13 -22.47 12.48
CA ALA A 144 3.85 -23.42 11.64
C ALA A 144 2.91 -24.31 10.81
N GLU A 145 1.75 -24.66 11.35
CA GLU A 145 0.69 -25.42 10.66
C GLU A 145 0.16 -24.72 9.41
N ARG A 146 0.21 -23.38 9.39
CA ARG A 146 -0.17 -22.56 8.23
C ARG A 146 1.04 -22.08 7.42
N HIS A 147 2.18 -22.77 7.55
CA HIS A 147 3.45 -22.40 6.93
C HIS A 147 3.92 -20.99 7.31
N GLY A 148 3.52 -20.53 8.50
CA GLY A 148 3.90 -19.26 9.08
C GLY A 148 5.29 -19.30 9.73
N GLU A 149 5.93 -18.15 9.82
CA GLU A 149 7.12 -17.99 10.65
C GLU A 149 7.28 -16.56 11.19
N ILE A 150 8.05 -16.44 12.27
CA ILE A 150 8.40 -15.16 12.89
C ILE A 150 9.94 -15.08 13.00
N VAL A 151 10.50 -13.96 12.56
CA VAL A 151 11.95 -13.69 12.60
C VAL A 151 12.20 -12.33 13.23
N VAL A 152 13.10 -12.27 14.20
CA VAL A 152 13.60 -11.01 14.78
C VAL A 152 14.97 -10.71 14.21
N CYS A 153 15.20 -9.50 13.71
CA CYS A 153 16.46 -9.07 13.11
C CYS A 153 17.12 -7.97 13.95
N GLY A 154 18.27 -8.28 14.56
CA GLY A 154 18.97 -7.41 15.49
C GLY A 154 20.47 -7.72 15.62
N PRO A 155 21.23 -6.94 16.41
CA PRO A 155 22.65 -7.21 16.64
C PRO A 155 22.88 -8.59 17.28
N ALA A 156 23.96 -9.28 16.91
CA ALA A 156 24.24 -10.65 17.37
C ALA A 156 24.24 -10.77 18.90
N ALA A 157 24.78 -9.77 19.60
CA ALA A 157 24.83 -9.72 21.06
C ALA A 157 23.45 -9.76 21.74
N ALA A 158 22.38 -9.43 21.01
CA ALA A 158 21.02 -9.44 21.54
C ALA A 158 20.24 -10.71 21.17
N GLY A 159 20.88 -11.74 20.60
CA GLY A 159 20.21 -12.98 20.18
C GLY A 159 19.48 -13.71 21.31
N ASP A 160 20.08 -13.76 22.50
CA ASP A 160 19.52 -14.47 23.66
C ASP A 160 18.27 -13.78 24.26
N SER A 161 17.99 -12.54 23.84
CA SER A 161 16.84 -11.77 24.33
C SER A 161 15.48 -12.39 23.99
N ILE A 162 15.44 -13.29 23.00
CA ILE A 162 14.23 -13.99 22.56
C ILE A 162 14.24 -15.49 22.89
N SER A 163 15.18 -15.97 23.71
CA SER A 163 15.34 -17.40 24.04
C SER A 163 14.07 -18.08 24.58
N GLY A 164 13.17 -17.32 25.22
CA GLY A 164 11.85 -17.81 25.67
C GLY A 164 10.84 -18.10 24.54
N TYR A 165 11.08 -17.62 23.32
CA TYR A 165 10.16 -17.69 22.19
C TYR A 165 10.59 -18.78 21.20
N ARG A 166 10.31 -20.04 21.51
CA ARG A 166 10.77 -21.21 20.71
C ARG A 166 10.35 -21.20 19.23
N GLN A 167 9.25 -20.52 18.91
CA GLN A 167 8.71 -20.42 17.54
C GLN A 167 9.30 -19.23 16.75
N VAL A 168 10.14 -18.40 17.40
CA VAL A 168 10.71 -17.19 16.82
C VAL A 168 12.19 -17.44 16.52
N ARG A 169 12.60 -17.16 15.30
CA ARG A 169 14.00 -17.26 14.88
C ARG A 169 14.69 -15.91 15.03
N TYR A 170 15.94 -15.92 15.50
CA TYR A 170 16.79 -14.73 15.46
C TYR A 170 17.61 -14.68 14.17
N LEU A 171 17.73 -13.49 13.58
CA LEU A 171 18.61 -13.19 12.46
C LEU A 171 19.60 -12.11 12.91
N PRO A 172 20.89 -12.44 13.11
CA PRO A 172 21.88 -11.43 13.44
C PRO A 172 22.10 -10.48 12.25
N TYR A 173 22.11 -9.18 12.52
CA TYR A 173 22.44 -8.13 11.57
C TYR A 173 23.09 -6.96 12.29
N GLU A 174 24.35 -6.69 11.92
CA GLU A 174 25.10 -5.54 12.41
C GLU A 174 24.87 -4.33 11.49
N MET A 175 24.46 -3.22 12.08
CA MET A 175 24.36 -1.96 11.36
C MET A 175 25.77 -1.48 11.02
N PRO A 176 26.04 -0.99 9.80
CA PRO A 176 27.31 -0.33 9.50
C PRO A 176 27.57 0.80 10.52
N PRO A 177 28.80 0.94 11.02
CA PRO A 177 29.13 2.03 11.93
C PRO A 177 29.01 3.37 11.21
N GLY A 178 28.51 4.39 11.90
CA GLY A 178 28.41 5.74 11.35
C GLY A 178 27.24 6.52 11.93
N PRO A 179 27.11 7.81 11.56
CA PRO A 179 26.04 8.68 12.05
C PRO A 179 24.68 8.37 11.42
N ARG A 180 24.65 7.65 10.29
CA ARG A 180 23.44 7.31 9.55
C ARG A 180 22.96 5.91 9.93
N VAL A 181 21.69 5.79 10.29
CA VAL A 181 21.09 4.49 10.63
C VAL A 181 20.61 3.81 9.35
N MET A 182 21.39 2.89 8.79
CA MET A 182 21.12 2.26 7.49
C MET A 182 20.04 1.15 7.57
N ILE A 183 18.81 1.53 7.92
CA ILE A 183 17.71 0.61 8.22
C ILE A 183 17.24 -0.22 7.02
N CYS A 184 17.40 0.32 5.80
CA CYS A 184 17.01 -0.37 4.57
C CYS A 184 17.75 -1.69 4.38
N GLY A 185 19.06 -1.73 4.63
CA GLY A 185 19.85 -2.97 4.56
C GLY A 185 19.35 -4.02 5.55
N LYS A 186 19.03 -3.60 6.80
CA LYS A 186 18.47 -4.50 7.82
C LYS A 186 17.09 -5.05 7.41
N LYS A 187 16.20 -4.20 6.89
CA LYS A 187 14.87 -4.61 6.38
C LYS A 187 15.02 -5.56 5.19
N ASN A 188 15.91 -5.26 4.24
CA ASN A 188 16.18 -6.13 3.10
C ASN A 188 16.71 -7.50 3.53
N ALA A 189 17.69 -7.55 4.43
CA ALA A 189 18.24 -8.81 4.95
C ALA A 189 17.15 -9.65 5.65
N LEU A 190 16.30 -9.02 6.44
CA LEU A 190 15.16 -9.66 7.09
C LEU A 190 14.17 -10.23 6.07
N ILE A 191 13.74 -9.45 5.07
CA ILE A 191 12.79 -9.90 4.04
C ILE A 191 13.37 -11.07 3.23
N ARG A 192 14.67 -11.04 2.87
CA ARG A 192 15.34 -12.15 2.17
C ARG A 192 15.33 -13.43 3.01
N ALA A 193 15.52 -13.31 4.33
CA ALA A 193 15.56 -14.44 5.25
C ALA A 193 14.19 -15.06 5.55
N LEU A 194 13.10 -14.35 5.32
CA LEU A 194 11.74 -14.88 5.43
C LEU A 194 11.41 -15.75 4.21
N ARG A 195 10.76 -16.88 4.42
CA ARG A 195 10.36 -17.92 3.46
C ARG A 195 8.97 -17.69 2.91
N GLY A 196 8.06 -17.12 3.71
CA GLY A 196 6.67 -16.89 3.32
C GLY A 196 6.52 -16.04 2.05
N PRO A 197 5.54 -16.33 1.17
CA PRO A 197 5.28 -15.54 -0.04
C PRO A 197 4.71 -14.16 0.29
N ARG A 198 4.00 -14.03 1.42
CA ARG A 198 3.55 -12.76 2.00
C ARG A 198 4.46 -12.43 3.17
N VAL A 199 5.03 -11.24 3.15
CA VAL A 199 5.97 -10.78 4.17
C VAL A 199 5.38 -9.60 4.90
N LEU A 200 5.30 -9.67 6.22
CA LEU A 200 5.03 -8.56 7.12
C LEU A 200 6.37 -8.09 7.69
N VAL A 201 6.64 -6.78 7.63
CA VAL A 201 7.78 -6.16 8.33
C VAL A 201 7.24 -5.11 9.29
N LEU A 202 7.69 -5.15 10.52
CA LEU A 202 7.34 -4.16 11.54
C LEU A 202 8.51 -3.82 12.45
N HIS A 203 8.46 -2.63 13.01
CA HIS A 203 9.28 -2.26 14.16
C HIS A 203 8.65 -2.78 15.46
N THR A 204 9.47 -2.99 16.49
CA THR A 204 9.02 -3.42 17.85
C THR A 204 7.94 -2.54 18.48
N ARG A 205 7.84 -1.28 18.05
CA ARG A 205 6.85 -0.30 18.52
C ARG A 205 5.46 -0.49 17.92
N VAL A 206 5.27 -1.43 17.01
CA VAL A 206 3.98 -1.74 16.40
C VAL A 206 3.45 -3.06 16.95
N LEU A 207 2.21 -3.04 17.42
CA LEU A 207 1.48 -4.20 17.93
C LEU A 207 0.32 -4.49 16.99
N LEU A 208 0.22 -5.70 16.47
CA LEU A 208 -0.94 -6.09 15.67
C LEU A 208 -2.16 -6.28 16.57
N ALA A 209 -3.35 -5.91 16.10
CA ALA A 209 -4.58 -6.35 16.73
C ALA A 209 -4.76 -7.87 16.52
N PRO A 210 -5.62 -8.54 17.32
CA PRO A 210 -6.07 -9.88 16.99
C PRO A 210 -6.58 -9.92 15.55
N ASP A 211 -6.27 -11.01 14.84
CA ASP A 211 -6.78 -11.27 13.50
C ASP A 211 -6.36 -10.28 12.40
N THR A 212 -5.30 -9.49 12.61
CA THR A 212 -4.87 -8.48 11.63
C THR A 212 -4.58 -9.09 10.27
N LEU A 213 -3.86 -10.22 10.23
CA LEU A 213 -3.44 -10.86 8.99
C LEU A 213 -4.60 -11.48 8.21
N ARG A 214 -5.66 -11.92 8.89
CA ARG A 214 -6.86 -12.48 8.25
C ARG A 214 -7.61 -11.45 7.41
N HIS A 215 -7.50 -10.17 7.77
CA HIS A 215 -8.18 -9.04 7.12
C HIS A 215 -7.34 -8.39 6.03
N VAL A 216 -6.16 -8.94 5.74
CA VAL A 216 -5.38 -8.54 4.57
C VAL A 216 -5.95 -9.25 3.35
N PRO A 217 -6.22 -8.54 2.24
CA PRO A 217 -6.65 -9.15 0.99
C PRO A 217 -5.73 -10.31 0.56
N GLU A 218 -6.29 -11.34 -0.07
CA GLU A 218 -5.51 -12.50 -0.53
C GLU A 218 -4.40 -12.11 -1.51
N GLU A 219 -4.68 -11.09 -2.34
CA GLU A 219 -3.76 -10.53 -3.31
C GLU A 219 -3.51 -9.03 -3.04
N PHE A 220 -2.24 -8.68 -3.01
CA PHE A 220 -1.71 -7.32 -2.87
C PHE A 220 -0.27 -7.33 -3.33
N GLU A 221 0.35 -6.17 -3.58
CA GLU A 221 1.78 -6.09 -3.89
C GLU A 221 2.56 -5.46 -2.75
N ILE A 222 2.21 -4.23 -2.37
CA ILE A 222 2.66 -3.53 -1.16
C ILE A 222 1.42 -2.97 -0.47
N ILE A 223 1.25 -3.25 0.82
CA ILE A 223 0.05 -2.85 1.57
C ILE A 223 0.38 -2.51 3.02
N ALA A 224 -0.28 -1.50 3.59
CA ALA A 224 -0.21 -1.21 5.02
C ALA A 224 -1.48 -1.71 5.74
N PRO A 225 -1.38 -2.10 7.02
CA PRO A 225 -2.56 -2.18 7.88
C PRO A 225 -2.99 -0.75 8.25
N ARG A 226 -4.21 -0.58 8.74
CA ARG A 226 -4.62 0.63 9.46
C ARG A 226 -3.93 0.65 10.83
N VAL A 227 -3.03 1.61 11.02
CA VAL A 227 -2.31 1.81 12.27
C VAL A 227 -2.97 2.93 13.06
N PHE A 228 -3.10 2.73 14.36
CA PHE A 228 -3.52 3.75 15.31
C PHE A 228 -2.37 4.18 16.21
N ALA A 229 -2.46 5.36 16.80
CA ALA A 229 -1.62 5.79 17.89
C ALA A 229 -2.49 6.27 19.06
N ASP A 230 -2.05 6.01 20.29
CA ASP A 230 -2.69 6.57 21.46
C ASP A 230 -2.29 8.05 21.61
N GLY A 231 -3.28 8.92 21.73
CA GLY A 231 -3.12 10.36 21.91
C GLY A 231 -3.92 10.90 23.09
N PRO A 232 -3.78 12.20 23.42
CA PRO A 232 -4.50 12.83 24.54
C PRO A 232 -6.02 12.73 24.45
N GLY A 233 -6.56 12.64 23.23
CA GLY A 233 -7.99 12.48 22.94
C GLY A 233 -8.44 11.03 22.77
N GLY A 234 -7.59 10.05 23.08
CA GLY A 234 -7.82 8.63 22.80
C GLY A 234 -7.11 8.15 21.54
N ARG A 235 -7.61 7.06 20.96
CA ARG A 235 -6.99 6.39 19.82
C ARG A 235 -7.26 7.15 18.52
N GLU A 236 -6.21 7.54 17.81
CA GLU A 236 -6.29 8.27 16.53
C GLU A 236 -5.64 7.48 15.39
N ASP A 237 -6.11 7.70 14.16
CA ASP A 237 -5.44 7.20 12.95
C ASP A 237 -4.00 7.73 12.85
N TYR A 238 -3.08 6.80 12.66
CA TYR A 238 -1.66 7.07 12.48
C TYR A 238 -1.31 7.19 10.98
N LEU A 239 -0.07 7.59 10.68
CA LEU A 239 0.46 7.57 9.33
C LEU A 239 0.68 6.11 8.90
N SER A 240 -0.34 5.50 8.31
CA SER A 240 -0.22 4.15 7.74
C SER A 240 -0.08 4.23 6.22
N LEU A 241 -0.88 5.11 5.63
CA LEU A 241 -0.87 5.45 4.21
C LEU A 241 -0.86 6.97 4.08
N GLY A 242 0.06 7.48 3.27
CA GLY A 242 0.11 8.87 2.86
C GLY A 242 0.13 8.99 1.34
N VAL A 243 -0.07 10.20 0.85
CA VAL A 243 0.13 10.54 -0.58
C VAL A 243 1.07 11.73 -0.71
N HIS A 244 2.00 11.62 -1.64
CA HIS A 244 2.94 12.67 -2.01
C HIS A 244 2.45 13.38 -3.27
N ASP A 245 2.40 14.70 -3.21
CA ASP A 245 2.06 15.53 -4.37
C ASP A 245 3.31 15.73 -5.24
N PRO A 246 3.38 15.12 -6.44
CA PRO A 246 4.55 15.22 -7.30
C PRO A 246 4.78 16.64 -7.84
N SER A 247 3.79 17.54 -7.73
CA SER A 247 3.97 18.95 -8.08
C SER A 247 4.77 19.74 -7.05
N LEU A 248 5.04 19.14 -5.88
CA LEU A 248 5.84 19.71 -4.80
C LEU A 248 7.06 18.81 -4.52
N PRO A 249 8.00 18.69 -5.48
CA PRO A 249 9.18 17.86 -5.30
C PRO A 249 10.00 18.34 -4.08
N GLY A 250 10.50 17.40 -3.29
CA GLY A 250 11.28 17.67 -2.08
C GLY A 250 10.46 17.91 -0.80
N GLN A 251 9.12 17.93 -0.87
CA GLN A 251 8.28 17.98 0.34
C GLN A 251 7.89 16.58 0.81
N ALA A 252 8.40 16.19 1.98
CA ALA A 252 7.95 14.99 2.67
C ALA A 252 6.55 15.25 3.29
N PRO A 253 5.50 14.51 2.90
CA PRO A 253 4.11 14.76 3.32
C PRO A 253 3.83 14.27 4.76
N ARG A 254 4.75 14.50 5.69
CA ARG A 254 4.63 14.01 7.08
C ARG A 254 3.62 14.81 7.92
N LEU A 255 3.06 15.92 7.42
CA LEU A 255 2.15 16.81 8.16
C LEU A 255 0.98 17.38 7.33
N THR A 256 0.78 16.92 6.11
CA THR A 256 -0.22 17.48 5.18
C THR A 256 -1.60 16.80 5.32
N PRO A 257 -2.66 17.36 4.70
CA PRO A 257 -3.98 16.72 4.60
C PRO A 257 -4.02 15.33 3.95
N SER A 258 -2.88 14.86 3.48
CA SER A 258 -2.71 13.79 2.51
C SER A 258 -2.41 12.45 3.18
N SER A 259 -3.11 12.13 4.27
CA SER A 259 -2.97 10.86 4.98
C SER A 259 -4.28 10.41 5.60
N LEU A 260 -4.35 9.14 6.01
CA LEU A 260 -5.50 8.54 6.71
C LEU A 260 -5.95 9.28 7.97
N ARG A 261 -5.14 10.19 8.49
CA ARG A 261 -5.55 11.07 9.59
C ARG A 261 -6.69 12.02 9.21
N ARG A 262 -6.92 12.25 7.90
CA ARG A 262 -7.89 13.24 7.41
C ARG A 262 -8.96 12.69 6.48
N VAL A 263 -8.83 11.43 6.07
CA VAL A 263 -9.81 10.71 5.26
C VAL A 263 -10.15 9.42 6.01
N PRO A 264 -11.44 9.09 6.18
CA PRO A 264 -11.82 7.84 6.82
C PRO A 264 -11.18 6.64 6.11
N ALA A 265 -10.75 5.63 6.87
CA ALA A 265 -10.01 4.49 6.31
C ALA A 265 -10.82 3.72 5.26
N GLU A 266 -12.14 3.66 5.42
CA GLU A 266 -13.08 3.09 4.45
C GLU A 266 -13.16 3.88 3.14
N ARG A 267 -12.65 5.11 3.12
CA ARG A 267 -12.59 6.00 1.95
C ARG A 267 -11.17 6.28 1.47
N TYR A 268 -10.18 5.44 1.82
CA TYR A 268 -8.77 5.73 1.55
C TYR A 268 -8.41 5.95 0.06
N LEU A 269 -9.15 5.38 -0.91
CA LEU A 269 -8.93 5.64 -2.35
C LEU A 269 -9.19 7.11 -2.72
N ASP A 270 -9.89 7.87 -1.87
CA ASP A 270 -10.05 9.32 -2.04
C ASP A 270 -8.68 10.03 -1.98
N LEU A 271 -7.74 9.51 -1.18
CA LEU A 271 -6.38 10.05 -1.08
C LEU A 271 -5.62 9.92 -2.42
N TYR A 272 -5.83 8.84 -3.17
CA TYR A 272 -5.05 8.58 -4.40
C TYR A 272 -5.30 9.63 -5.48
N ALA A 273 -6.44 10.32 -5.45
CA ALA A 273 -6.71 11.45 -6.33
C ALA A 273 -5.82 12.68 -6.03
N GLU A 274 -5.16 12.71 -4.87
CA GLU A 274 -4.32 13.82 -4.43
C GLU A 274 -2.83 13.62 -4.73
N GLY A 275 -2.40 12.40 -5.10
CA GLY A 275 -0.99 12.15 -5.39
C GLY A 275 -0.58 10.68 -5.42
N THR A 276 0.72 10.48 -5.28
CA THR A 276 1.37 9.18 -5.31
C THR A 276 1.34 8.54 -3.92
N PRO A 277 0.71 7.37 -3.75
CA PRO A 277 0.62 6.73 -2.44
C PRO A 277 1.94 6.12 -1.96
N TYR A 278 2.14 6.15 -0.64
CA TYR A 278 3.22 5.44 0.04
C TYR A 278 2.74 4.92 1.41
N VAL A 279 3.33 3.82 1.87
CA VAL A 279 3.08 3.24 3.21
C VAL A 279 4.15 3.70 4.20
N ASP A 280 3.82 3.84 5.48
CA ASP A 280 4.84 4.18 6.51
C ASP A 280 5.81 3.01 6.74
N GLY A 281 7.10 3.32 6.81
CA GLY A 281 8.15 2.33 7.04
C GLY A 281 8.10 1.64 8.42
N GLY A 282 7.19 2.02 9.32
CA GLY A 282 7.00 1.43 10.65
C GLY A 282 6.34 0.05 10.62
N VAL A 283 5.41 -0.16 9.69
CA VAL A 283 4.79 -1.46 9.40
C VAL A 283 4.27 -1.49 7.97
N PHE A 284 4.63 -2.53 7.24
CA PHE A 284 4.08 -2.78 5.90
C PHE A 284 4.11 -4.28 5.61
N MET A 285 3.32 -4.66 4.62
CA MET A 285 3.29 -6.00 4.08
C MET A 285 3.61 -5.94 2.59
N VAL A 286 4.35 -6.92 2.10
CA VAL A 286 4.80 -6.99 0.71
C VAL A 286 4.82 -8.43 0.25
N ARG A 287 4.51 -8.65 -1.02
CA ARG A 287 4.78 -9.94 -1.65
C ARG A 287 6.28 -10.13 -1.85
N LYS A 288 6.80 -11.30 -1.48
CA LYS A 288 8.24 -11.57 -1.52
C LYS A 288 8.85 -11.39 -2.92
N ASP A 289 8.13 -11.76 -3.98
CA ASP A 289 8.59 -11.59 -5.36
C ASP A 289 8.58 -10.13 -5.82
N VAL A 290 7.67 -9.31 -5.29
CA VAL A 290 7.64 -7.84 -5.53
C VAL A 290 8.85 -7.19 -4.89
N HIS A 291 9.15 -7.51 -3.63
CA HIS A 291 10.34 -7.00 -2.95
C HIS A 291 11.63 -7.44 -3.65
N ALA A 292 11.73 -8.69 -4.10
CA ALA A 292 12.91 -9.17 -4.83
C ALA A 292 13.19 -8.37 -6.12
N ARG A 293 12.15 -7.88 -6.80
CA ARG A 293 12.25 -7.06 -8.01
C ARG A 293 12.47 -5.57 -7.72
N CYS A 294 12.04 -5.10 -6.56
CA CYS A 294 12.17 -3.71 -6.14
C CYS A 294 12.48 -3.63 -4.65
N PRO A 295 13.73 -3.94 -4.22
CA PRO A 295 14.11 -3.87 -2.82
C PRO A 295 14.19 -2.42 -2.33
N LEU A 296 14.25 -2.22 -1.01
CA LEU A 296 14.52 -0.90 -0.44
C LEU A 296 15.93 -0.46 -0.85
N ASN A 297 16.12 0.85 -1.09
CA ASN A 297 17.43 1.39 -1.43
C ASN A 297 18.34 1.39 -0.18
N GLU A 298 19.41 0.61 -0.22
CA GLU A 298 20.35 0.46 0.91
C GLU A 298 21.20 1.71 1.15
N ASP A 299 21.24 2.66 0.21
CA ASP A 299 21.93 3.93 0.36
C ASP A 299 21.12 5.00 1.10
N VAL A 300 19.85 4.72 1.43
CA VAL A 300 18.95 5.64 2.13
C VAL A 300 18.83 5.25 3.61
N ALA A 301 19.05 6.19 4.51
CA ALA A 301 19.04 5.96 5.95
C ALA A 301 17.64 6.11 6.57
N TRP A 302 17.51 5.62 7.81
CA TRP A 302 16.34 5.82 8.64
C TRP A 302 16.14 7.32 8.87
N ASP A 303 14.95 7.81 8.50
CA ASP A 303 14.56 9.23 8.52
C ASP A 303 14.81 10.01 7.21
N GLU A 304 15.51 9.44 6.23
CA GLU A 304 15.73 10.03 4.90
C GLU A 304 14.61 9.67 3.90
N VAL A 305 13.37 9.58 4.37
CA VAL A 305 12.16 9.26 3.57
C VAL A 305 12.28 7.97 2.73
N GLU A 306 12.83 6.92 3.34
CA GLU A 306 13.11 5.65 2.66
C GLU A 306 11.86 4.96 2.12
N ASP A 307 10.75 5.13 2.84
CA ASP A 307 9.46 4.56 2.51
C ASP A 307 8.81 5.23 1.28
N LEU A 308 8.91 6.56 1.19
CA LEU A 308 8.47 7.32 0.03
C LEU A 308 9.31 7.01 -1.22
N GLU A 309 10.64 6.95 -1.08
CA GLU A 309 11.56 6.56 -2.17
C GLU A 309 11.15 5.19 -2.73
N TRP A 310 11.02 4.21 -1.85
CA TRP A 310 10.72 2.84 -2.23
C TRP A 310 9.35 2.72 -2.92
N CYS A 311 8.31 3.33 -2.35
CA CYS A 311 6.97 3.30 -2.94
C CYS A 311 6.92 4.01 -4.30
N THR A 312 7.64 5.12 -4.45
CA THR A 312 7.72 5.86 -5.73
C THR A 312 8.36 5.00 -6.81
N ARG A 313 9.48 4.33 -6.48
CA ARG A 313 10.16 3.43 -7.41
C ARG A 313 9.32 2.18 -7.72
N ALA A 314 8.63 1.62 -6.73
CA ALA A 314 7.73 0.49 -6.91
C ALA A 314 6.57 0.83 -7.86
N LEU A 315 5.91 2.00 -7.69
CA LEU A 315 4.88 2.50 -8.60
C LEU A 315 5.44 2.74 -10.01
N ALA A 316 6.64 3.31 -10.11
CA ALA A 316 7.34 3.47 -11.37
C ALA A 316 7.68 2.12 -12.03
N ALA A 317 7.82 1.04 -11.27
CA ALA A 317 7.99 -0.32 -11.78
C ALA A 317 6.66 -1.04 -12.10
N GLY A 318 5.51 -0.43 -11.80
CA GLY A 318 4.18 -0.99 -12.06
C GLY A 318 3.60 -1.82 -10.91
N PHE A 319 4.13 -1.67 -9.70
CA PHE A 319 3.58 -2.26 -8.48
C PHE A 319 2.61 -1.30 -7.78
N LEU A 320 1.61 -1.85 -7.12
CA LEU A 320 0.56 -1.13 -6.44
C LEU A 320 0.90 -0.96 -4.94
N ILE A 321 0.62 0.23 -4.43
CA ILE A 321 0.67 0.57 -3.00
C ILE A 321 -0.77 0.69 -2.49
N ASP A 322 -1.08 0.03 -1.38
CA ASP A 322 -2.44 -0.12 -0.89
C ASP A 322 -2.58 0.00 0.64
N LEU A 323 -3.83 -0.02 1.12
CA LEU A 323 -4.21 -0.12 2.52
C LEU A 323 -5.18 -1.29 2.74
N ALA A 324 -4.98 -2.09 3.78
CA ALA A 324 -5.98 -3.00 4.32
C ALA A 324 -6.71 -2.29 5.48
N PRO A 325 -7.88 -1.65 5.24
CA PRO A 325 -8.53 -0.80 6.24
C PRO A 325 -9.07 -1.58 7.46
N GLU A 326 -9.31 -2.88 7.28
CA GLU A 326 -9.82 -3.80 8.30
C GLU A 326 -8.69 -4.50 9.09
N ALA A 327 -7.46 -4.50 8.56
CA ALA A 327 -6.28 -5.02 9.24
C ALA A 327 -5.73 -3.94 10.17
N ASN A 328 -5.85 -4.13 11.49
CA ASN A 328 -5.58 -3.07 12.46
C ASN A 328 -4.27 -3.28 13.25
N ALA A 329 -3.54 -2.21 13.52
CA ALA A 329 -2.36 -2.24 14.38
C ALA A 329 -2.28 -0.98 15.26
N ILE A 330 -1.47 -1.03 16.32
CA ILE A 330 -1.25 0.08 17.24
C ILE A 330 0.25 0.40 17.24
N SER A 331 0.60 1.65 17.01
CA SER A 331 1.94 2.18 17.23
C SER A 331 2.01 2.83 18.61
N VAL A 332 2.89 2.33 19.47
CA VAL A 332 3.13 2.92 20.81
C VAL A 332 3.94 4.22 20.75
N VAL A 333 4.33 4.67 19.55
CA VAL A 333 5.02 5.94 19.33
C VAL A 333 4.28 6.72 18.25
N ALA A 334 3.94 7.98 18.54
CA ALA A 334 3.38 8.90 17.56
C ALA A 334 4.51 9.73 16.89
N LYS A 335 4.89 9.39 15.64
CA LYS A 335 5.71 10.28 14.78
C LYS A 335 5.01 11.61 14.49
N LEU A 336 3.67 11.58 14.43
CA LEU A 336 2.85 12.75 14.13
C LEU A 336 2.63 13.57 15.41
N ARG A 337 3.52 14.52 15.69
CA ARG A 337 3.20 15.58 16.64
C ARG A 337 2.17 16.49 15.97
N SER A 338 0.93 16.49 16.46
CA SER A 338 0.03 17.59 16.12
C SER A 338 0.66 18.86 16.68
N PRO A 339 0.85 19.92 15.88
CA PRO A 339 1.04 21.22 16.51
C PRO A 339 -0.16 21.44 17.44
N SER A 340 0.09 21.93 18.66
CA SER A 340 -0.93 22.29 19.63
C SER A 340 -1.67 23.56 19.18
N LEU A 341 -2.29 23.48 18.01
CA LEU A 341 -3.18 24.52 17.54
C LEU A 341 -4.52 24.34 18.27
N PRO A 342 -5.17 25.44 18.71
CA PRO A 342 -6.48 25.36 19.32
C PRO A 342 -7.44 24.54 18.44
N PRO A 343 -8.30 23.68 19.01
CA PRO A 343 -9.23 22.83 18.25
C PRO A 343 -10.06 23.61 17.22
N GLN A 344 -10.39 24.88 17.52
CA GLN A 344 -11.10 25.77 16.62
C GLN A 344 -10.27 26.19 15.39
N VAL A 345 -8.97 26.44 15.54
CA VAL A 345 -8.04 26.75 14.45
C VAL A 345 -7.78 25.51 13.60
N VAL A 346 -7.63 24.35 14.23
CA VAL A 346 -7.53 23.07 13.53
C VAL A 346 -8.81 22.80 12.74
N LYS A 347 -9.99 23.01 13.34
CA LYS A 347 -11.29 22.88 12.68
C LYS A 347 -11.44 23.88 11.53
N TRP A 348 -11.00 25.13 11.69
CA TRP A 348 -11.04 26.14 10.64
C TRP A 348 -10.08 25.82 9.48
N LEU A 349 -8.84 25.42 9.75
CA LEU A 349 -7.89 24.96 8.73
C LEU A 349 -8.37 23.68 8.03
N ARG A 350 -9.00 22.76 8.79
CA ARG A 350 -9.67 21.57 8.24
C ARG A 350 -10.82 21.98 7.32
N SER A 351 -11.73 22.83 7.78
CA SER A 351 -12.87 23.31 6.99
C SER A 351 -12.46 24.13 5.78
N GLY A 352 -11.43 24.98 5.88
CA GLY A 352 -10.95 25.83 4.79
C GLY A 352 -10.23 25.03 3.70
N LYS A 353 -9.31 24.14 4.09
CA LYS A 353 -8.65 23.25 3.11
C LYS A 353 -9.63 22.23 2.52
N PHE A 354 -10.53 21.68 3.34
CA PHE A 354 -11.56 20.76 2.85
C PHE A 354 -12.60 21.47 1.97
N ALA A 355 -12.99 22.71 2.26
CA ALA A 355 -13.88 23.49 1.39
C ALA A 355 -13.21 23.86 0.06
N ALA A 356 -11.92 24.23 0.08
CA ALA A 356 -11.15 24.44 -1.15
C ALA A 356 -11.00 23.14 -1.95
N HIS A 357 -10.76 22.02 -1.28
CA HIS A 357 -10.61 20.70 -1.89
C HIS A 357 -11.94 20.15 -2.44
N ALA A 358 -13.01 20.17 -1.65
CA ALA A 358 -14.36 19.85 -2.07
C ALA A 358 -14.86 20.79 -3.17
N GLY A 359 -14.45 22.07 -3.15
CA GLY A 359 -14.70 23.04 -4.21
C GLY A 359 -14.03 22.64 -5.53
N ARG A 360 -12.76 22.23 -5.49
CA ARG A 360 -12.04 21.69 -6.66
C ARG A 360 -12.70 20.41 -7.20
N HIS A 361 -13.09 19.49 -6.31
CA HIS A 361 -13.79 18.26 -6.70
C HIS A 361 -15.16 18.53 -7.30
N ARG A 362 -16.00 19.37 -6.67
CA ARG A 362 -17.33 19.73 -7.21
C ARG A 362 -17.23 20.49 -8.53
N LEU A 363 -16.24 21.38 -8.68
CA LEU A 363 -15.98 22.09 -9.93
C LEU A 363 -15.58 21.10 -11.02
N ARG A 364 -14.69 20.17 -10.69
CA ARG A 364 -14.26 19.11 -11.61
C ARG A 364 -15.40 18.18 -12.00
N ASP A 365 -16.20 17.71 -11.04
CA ASP A 365 -17.39 16.87 -11.30
C ASP A 365 -18.49 17.64 -12.07
N ARG A 366 -18.56 18.98 -11.94
CA ARG A 366 -19.43 19.83 -12.78
C ARG A 366 -18.90 19.96 -14.20
N ILE A 367 -17.59 20.17 -14.36
CA ILE A 367 -16.94 20.22 -15.67
C ILE A 367 -17.10 18.87 -16.38
N GLU A 368 -16.88 17.76 -15.69
CA GLU A 368 -17.08 16.40 -16.22
C GLU A 368 -18.54 16.20 -16.65
N ARG A 369 -19.53 16.59 -15.84
CA ARG A 369 -20.96 16.53 -16.24
C ARG A 369 -21.31 17.44 -17.43
N LEU A 370 -20.63 18.57 -17.60
CA LEU A 370 -20.81 19.45 -18.75
C LEU A 370 -20.16 18.85 -20.01
N LEU A 371 -19.04 18.16 -19.86
CA LEU A 371 -18.38 17.40 -20.93
C LEU A 371 -19.11 16.09 -21.27
N GLU A 372 -19.94 15.54 -20.38
CA GLU A 372 -20.82 14.39 -20.64
C GLU A 372 -22.04 14.74 -21.52
N ARG A 373 -22.39 16.02 -21.68
CA ARG A 373 -23.52 16.50 -22.49
C ARG A 373 -23.12 16.92 -23.92
N ARG A 374 -21.86 16.75 -24.28
CA ARG A 374 -21.31 16.95 -25.63
C ARG A 374 -20.77 15.62 -26.11
#